data_AF-A0AAN8ZX66-F1
#
_entry.id   AF-A0AAN8ZX66-F1
#
_cell.length_a   1.000
_cell.length_b   1.000
_cell.length_c   1.000
_cell.angle_alpha   90.00
_cell.angle_beta   90.00
_cell.angle_gamma   90.00
#
_symmetry.space_group_name_H-M   'P 1'
#
loop_
_entity.id
_entity.type
_entity.pdbx_description
1 polymer ?
#
loop_
_entity_poly.entity_id
_entity_poly.type
_entity_poly.pdbx_seq_one_letter_code
_entity_poly.pdbx_strand_id
1 'polypeptide(L)'
;MMVGVWRLAAFVISTVYTSNLVAYITIPPSPVRLHTLNDLAASKFQPMMLDYGSYLPEAMKTSEDSALRTLGQKLELLPYDEKLAFSKLEEGGYAMLEEAAYLHALIVRNRVTNAYYLPEVLNPVQMGWYFPRHTPWKYKFDHYISLFTETGLTLYWNKETVNEYEKGLNYTNERVQEENSLRPLSLQDFL
;
A
#
# COMPACT_ATOMS: atom_id res chain seq x y z
N MET A 1 -1.19 29.99 53.44
CA MET A 1 -1.34 28.66 52.81
C MET A 1 -2.07 28.71 51.46
N MET A 2 -3.20 29.41 51.33
CA MET A 2 -4.00 29.44 50.09
C MET A 2 -3.24 29.89 48.83
N VAL A 3 -2.39 30.92 48.93
CA VAL A 3 -1.55 31.40 47.81
C VAL A 3 -0.52 30.36 47.34
N GLY A 4 0.02 29.57 48.28
CA GLY A 4 0.98 28.50 47.95
C GLY A 4 0.32 27.36 47.19
N VAL A 5 -0.86 26.93 47.64
CA VAL A 5 -1.67 25.90 46.97
C VAL A 5 -2.11 26.36 45.58
N TRP A 6 -2.53 27.62 45.44
CA TRP A 6 -2.89 28.20 44.15
C TRP A 6 -1.72 28.22 43.16
N ARG A 7 -0.52 28.65 43.61
CA ARG A 7 0.68 28.65 42.76
C ARG A 7 1.09 27.25 42.34
N LEU A 8 1.00 26.28 43.25
CA LEU A 8 1.31 24.88 42.95
C LEU A 8 0.30 24.31 41.95
N ALA A 9 -0.99 24.57 42.13
CA ALA A 9 -2.03 24.17 41.18
C ALA A 9 -1.83 24.80 39.80
N ALA A 10 -1.55 26.10 39.73
CA ALA A 10 -1.27 26.79 38.47
C ALA A 10 -0.03 26.25 37.75
N PHE A 11 1.03 25.91 38.50
CA PHE A 11 2.23 25.29 37.96
C PHE A 11 1.95 23.90 37.36
N VAL A 12 1.21 23.06 38.09
CA VAL A 12 0.83 21.71 37.63
C VAL A 12 -0.03 21.79 36.38
N ILE A 13 -1.07 22.64 36.39
CA ILE A 13 -1.97 22.80 35.23
C ILE A 13 -1.19 23.30 34.01
N SER A 14 -0.32 24.30 34.18
CA SER A 14 0.48 24.83 33.08
C SER A 14 1.41 23.76 32.49
N THR A 15 2.04 22.95 33.34
CA THR A 15 2.96 21.88 32.91
C THR A 15 2.23 20.76 32.17
N VAL A 16 1.06 20.34 32.66
CA VAL A 16 0.24 19.30 32.00
C VAL A 16 -0.33 19.80 30.67
N TYR A 17 -0.75 21.06 30.61
CA TYR A 17 -1.24 21.66 29.38
C TYR A 17 -0.14 21.76 28.32
N THR A 18 1.04 22.28 28.69
CA THR A 18 2.15 22.39 27.74
C THR A 18 2.66 21.03 27.29
N SER A 19 2.71 20.02 28.17
CA SER A 19 3.11 18.66 27.78
C SER A 19 2.12 18.03 26.80
N ASN A 20 0.82 18.19 27.05
CA ASN A 20 -0.22 17.65 26.16
C ASN A 20 -0.25 18.38 24.82
N LEU A 21 -0.08 19.71 24.83
CA LEU A 21 -0.01 20.50 23.60
C LEU A 21 1.19 20.10 22.75
N VAL A 22 2.38 19.94 23.37
CA VAL A 22 3.58 19.46 22.68
C VAL A 22 3.34 18.07 22.09
N ALA A 23 2.73 17.15 22.83
CA ALA A 23 2.39 15.82 22.31
C ALA A 23 1.42 15.91 21.12
N TYR A 24 0.43 16.80 21.16
CA TYR A 24 -0.55 16.95 20.10
C TYR A 24 0.04 17.54 18.81
N ILE A 25 0.90 18.56 18.91
CA ILE A 25 1.51 19.20 17.73
C ILE A 25 2.70 18.41 17.16
N THR A 26 3.33 17.55 17.95
CA THR A 26 4.47 16.73 17.50
C THR A 26 4.05 15.48 16.75
N ILE A 27 2.84 14.96 17.01
CA ILE A 27 2.30 13.81 16.30
C ILE A 27 1.48 14.35 15.12
N PRO A 28 1.97 14.27 13.87
CA PRO A 28 1.18 14.68 12.72
C PRO A 28 -0.11 13.84 12.68
N PRO A 29 -1.27 14.43 12.34
CA PRO A 29 -2.49 13.67 12.12
C PRO A 29 -2.23 12.71 10.96
N SER A 30 -2.07 11.42 11.28
CA SER A 30 -1.96 10.39 10.25
C SER A 30 -3.32 10.31 9.55
N PRO A 31 -3.39 10.38 8.21
CA PRO A 31 -4.64 10.13 7.52
C PRO A 31 -5.18 8.77 7.95
N VAL A 32 -6.51 8.65 8.07
CA VAL A 32 -7.15 7.36 8.40
C VAL A 32 -6.71 6.36 7.32
N ARG A 33 -5.81 5.46 7.70
CA ARG A 33 -5.27 4.43 6.80
C ARG A 33 -6.31 3.32 6.72
N LEU A 34 -6.63 2.90 5.50
CA LEU A 34 -7.47 1.73 5.28
C LEU A 34 -6.64 0.50 5.63
N HIS A 35 -7.19 -0.42 6.42
CA HIS A 35 -6.46 -1.64 6.77
C HIS A 35 -7.05 -2.87 6.11
N THR A 36 -8.36 -2.84 5.85
CA THR A 36 -9.09 -3.98 5.33
C THR A 36 -9.81 -3.69 4.02
N LEU A 37 -10.15 -4.74 3.29
CA LEU A 37 -11.00 -4.71 2.11
C LEU A 37 -12.41 -4.23 2.45
N ASN A 38 -12.90 -4.49 3.68
CA ASN A 38 -14.16 -3.94 4.18
C ASN A 38 -14.11 -2.42 4.27
N ASP A 39 -13.00 -1.87 4.79
CA ASP A 39 -12.80 -0.42 4.86
C ASP A 39 -12.74 0.19 3.46
N LEU A 40 -12.04 -0.47 2.53
CA LEU A 40 -11.99 -0.03 1.13
C LEU A 40 -13.37 -0.07 0.48
N ALA A 41 -14.16 -1.13 0.71
CA ALA A 41 -15.51 -1.27 0.18
C ALA A 41 -16.47 -0.19 0.71
N ALA A 42 -16.34 0.17 1.99
CA ALA A 42 -17.10 1.24 2.63
C ALA A 42 -16.60 2.64 2.28
N SER A 43 -15.36 2.76 1.80
CA SER A 43 -14.76 4.03 1.44
C SER A 43 -15.36 4.64 0.15
N LYS A 44 -15.02 5.92 -0.06
CA LYS A 44 -15.31 6.66 -1.30
C LYS A 44 -14.36 6.32 -2.46
N PHE A 45 -13.32 5.50 -2.22
CA PHE A 45 -12.35 5.19 -3.26
C PHE A 45 -12.95 4.22 -4.27
N GLN A 46 -12.81 4.56 -5.55
CA GLN A 46 -13.24 3.71 -6.64
C GLN A 46 -12.12 2.72 -6.97
N PRO A 47 -12.33 1.40 -6.82
CA PRO A 47 -11.34 0.43 -7.25
C PRO A 47 -11.22 0.43 -8.78
N MET A 48 -10.00 0.34 -9.29
CA MET A 48 -9.72 0.30 -10.72
C MET A 48 -8.65 -0.75 -11.06
N MET A 49 -8.69 -1.27 -12.28
CA MET A 49 -7.77 -2.28 -12.80
C MET A 49 -7.60 -2.09 -14.30
N LEU A 50 -6.43 -2.42 -14.85
CA LEU A 50 -6.24 -2.45 -16.31
C LEU A 50 -6.94 -3.68 -16.91
N ASP A 51 -7.60 -3.51 -18.05
CA ASP A 51 -8.26 -4.60 -18.76
C ASP A 51 -7.26 -5.38 -19.61
N TYR A 52 -6.71 -6.43 -19.02
CA TYR A 52 -5.89 -7.45 -19.70
C TYR A 52 -6.57 -8.82 -19.71
N GLY A 53 -7.90 -8.88 -19.58
CA GLY A 53 -8.65 -10.14 -19.57
C GLY A 53 -8.43 -10.98 -18.30
N SER A 54 -8.20 -10.32 -17.15
CA SER A 54 -8.11 -11.01 -15.86
C SER A 54 -9.44 -11.67 -15.48
N TYR A 55 -9.37 -12.81 -14.81
CA TYR A 55 -10.55 -13.47 -14.23
C TYR A 55 -11.07 -12.75 -12.96
N LEU A 56 -10.23 -11.89 -12.37
CA LEU A 56 -10.47 -11.28 -11.08
C LEU A 56 -11.76 -10.43 -11.01
N PRO A 57 -12.09 -9.58 -12.01
CA PRO A 57 -13.31 -8.77 -11.97
C PRO A 57 -14.58 -9.61 -11.83
N GLU A 58 -14.67 -10.71 -12.58
CA GLU A 58 -15.82 -11.61 -12.52
C GLU A 58 -15.84 -12.41 -11.22
N ALA A 59 -14.68 -12.92 -10.78
CA ALA A 59 -14.57 -13.63 -9.51
C ALA A 59 -14.99 -12.76 -8.31
N MET A 60 -14.61 -11.48 -8.30
CA MET A 60 -15.02 -10.52 -7.27
C MET A 60 -16.53 -10.32 -7.27
N LYS A 61 -17.17 -10.14 -8.43
CA LYS A 61 -18.63 -9.98 -8.56
C LYS A 61 -19.40 -11.21 -8.08
N THR A 62 -18.86 -12.41 -8.27
CA THR A 62 -19.50 -13.67 -7.85
C THR A 62 -19.10 -14.14 -6.45
N SER A 63 -18.20 -13.43 -5.77
CA SER A 63 -17.67 -13.86 -4.47
C SER A 63 -18.77 -13.94 -3.40
N GLU A 64 -18.65 -14.92 -2.50
CA GLU A 64 -19.50 -15.04 -1.32
C GLU A 64 -19.29 -13.90 -0.33
N ASP A 65 -18.07 -13.33 -0.31
CA ASP A 65 -17.71 -12.19 0.53
C ASP A 65 -18.40 -10.90 0.05
N SER A 66 -19.13 -10.25 0.95
CA SER A 66 -19.87 -9.02 0.67
C SER A 66 -18.98 -7.83 0.28
N ALA A 67 -17.78 -7.71 0.84
CA ALA A 67 -16.85 -6.63 0.50
C ALA A 67 -16.25 -6.83 -0.88
N LEU A 68 -15.82 -8.06 -1.20
CA LEU A 68 -15.32 -8.37 -2.54
C LEU A 68 -16.38 -8.17 -3.61
N ARG A 69 -17.63 -8.55 -3.33
CA ARG A 69 -18.77 -8.31 -4.22
C ARG A 69 -19.02 -6.82 -4.45
N THR A 70 -18.99 -6.03 -3.37
CA THR A 70 -19.16 -4.57 -3.45
C THR A 70 -18.02 -3.92 -4.24
N LEU A 71 -16.78 -4.33 -4.00
CA LEU A 71 -15.62 -3.86 -4.75
C LEU A 71 -15.70 -4.26 -6.23
N GLY A 72 -16.12 -5.50 -6.53
CA GLY A 72 -16.28 -5.98 -7.90
C GLY A 72 -17.38 -5.27 -8.67
N GLN A 73 -18.45 -4.81 -7.99
CA GLN A 73 -19.49 -3.98 -8.58
C GLN A 73 -19.02 -2.54 -8.84
N LYS A 74 -18.16 -2.00 -7.97
CA LYS A 74 -17.53 -0.68 -8.14
C LYS A 74 -16.32 -0.73 -9.08
N LEU A 75 -15.81 -1.89 -9.45
CA LEU A 75 -14.54 -2.00 -10.18
C LEU A 75 -14.66 -1.34 -11.56
N GLU A 76 -13.83 -0.32 -11.80
CA GLU A 76 -13.68 0.29 -13.12
C GLU A 76 -12.54 -0.39 -13.88
N LEU A 77 -12.86 -0.96 -15.05
CA LEU A 77 -11.87 -1.50 -15.97
C LEU A 77 -11.42 -0.41 -16.92
N LEU A 78 -10.12 -0.10 -16.90
CA LEU A 78 -9.50 0.86 -17.80
C LEU A 78 -8.91 0.12 -19.00
N PRO A 79 -8.86 0.74 -20.19
CA PRO A 79 -8.09 0.18 -21.29
C PRO A 79 -6.63 0.00 -20.87
N TYR A 80 -5.89 -0.88 -21.56
CA TYR A 80 -4.48 -1.16 -21.29
C TYR A 80 -3.58 0.05 -21.64
N ASP A 81 -3.69 1.11 -20.84
CA ASP A 81 -2.96 2.36 -20.89
C ASP A 81 -2.57 2.78 -19.47
N GLU A 82 -1.31 2.50 -19.12
CA GLU A 82 -0.75 2.84 -17.82
C GLU A 82 -0.79 4.35 -17.56
N LYS A 83 -0.62 5.20 -18.57
CA LYS A 83 -0.60 6.66 -18.38
C LYS A 83 -1.96 7.17 -17.91
N LEU A 84 -3.04 6.63 -18.50
CA LEU A 84 -4.40 6.92 -18.09
C LEU A 84 -4.64 6.48 -16.65
N ALA A 85 -4.23 5.26 -16.29
CA ALA A 85 -4.36 4.77 -14.92
C ALA A 85 -3.61 5.65 -13.91
N PHE A 86 -2.39 6.08 -14.24
CA PHE A 86 -1.63 7.00 -13.39
C PHE A 86 -2.29 8.37 -13.25
N SER A 87 -2.80 8.94 -14.33
CA SER A 87 -3.51 10.22 -14.26
C SER A 87 -4.71 10.16 -13.32
N LYS A 88 -5.49 9.07 -13.33
CA LYS A 88 -6.60 8.85 -12.40
C LYS A 88 -6.15 8.67 -10.95
N LEU A 89 -5.02 8.00 -10.71
CA LEU A 89 -4.44 7.90 -9.36
C LEU A 89 -4.01 9.27 -8.83
N GLU A 90 -3.43 10.11 -9.68
CA GLU A 90 -2.98 11.46 -9.31
C GLU A 90 -4.15 12.42 -9.06
N GLU A 91 -5.24 12.31 -9.84
CA GLU A 91 -6.50 13.03 -9.57
C GLU A 91 -7.09 12.69 -8.20
N GLY A 92 -6.78 11.49 -7.69
CA GLY A 92 -7.20 11.01 -6.39
C GLY A 92 -8.62 10.42 -6.41
N GLY A 93 -8.98 9.73 -5.33
CA GLY A 93 -10.29 9.06 -5.24
C GLY A 93 -10.35 7.69 -5.91
N TYR A 94 -9.25 7.21 -6.48
CA TYR A 94 -9.12 5.86 -7.06
C TYR A 94 -8.18 4.98 -6.24
N ALA A 95 -8.41 3.66 -6.28
CA ALA A 95 -7.55 2.64 -5.70
C ALA A 95 -7.20 1.61 -6.78
N MET A 96 -5.91 1.48 -7.11
CA MET A 96 -5.46 0.52 -8.13
C MET A 96 -5.34 -0.88 -7.54
N LEU A 97 -5.94 -1.85 -8.22
CA LEU A 97 -5.84 -3.27 -7.90
C LEU A 97 -4.91 -3.94 -8.92
N GLU A 98 -3.72 -4.32 -8.46
CA GLU A 98 -2.75 -5.10 -9.23
C GLU A 98 -1.88 -5.94 -8.31
N GLU A 99 -1.00 -6.75 -8.90
CA GLU A 99 0.03 -7.47 -8.16
C GLU A 99 0.98 -6.52 -7.41
N ALA A 100 1.31 -6.87 -6.17
CA ALA A 100 2.17 -6.04 -5.31
C ALA A 100 3.54 -5.73 -5.94
N ALA A 101 4.18 -6.70 -6.59
CA ALA A 101 5.47 -6.49 -7.25
C ALA A 101 5.36 -5.49 -8.41
N TYR A 102 4.25 -5.55 -9.16
CA TYR A 102 3.98 -4.64 -10.25
C TYR A 102 3.69 -3.22 -9.74
N LEU A 103 2.83 -3.08 -8.73
CA LEU A 103 2.57 -1.79 -8.08
C LEU A 103 3.86 -1.15 -7.55
N HIS A 104 4.76 -1.96 -6.98
CA HIS A 104 6.06 -1.49 -6.53
C HIS A 104 6.94 -0.98 -7.66
N ALA A 105 7.06 -1.76 -8.73
CA ALA A 105 7.80 -1.34 -9.92
C ALA A 105 7.23 -0.03 -10.50
N LEU A 106 5.91 0.13 -10.49
CA LEU A 106 5.25 1.34 -10.96
C LEU A 106 5.54 2.56 -10.07
N ILE A 107 5.44 2.41 -8.74
CA ILE A 107 5.73 3.48 -7.77
C ILE A 107 7.18 3.95 -7.90
N VAL A 108 8.13 3.00 -7.99
CA VAL A 108 9.55 3.30 -8.15
C VAL A 108 9.83 3.99 -9.48
N ARG A 109 9.27 3.48 -10.58
CA ARG A 109 9.46 4.03 -11.94
C ARG A 109 8.89 5.43 -12.09
N ASN A 110 7.70 5.68 -11.54
CA ASN A 110 7.02 6.97 -11.65
C ASN A 110 7.36 7.91 -10.48
N ARG A 111 8.24 7.50 -9.56
CA ARG A 111 8.67 8.27 -8.37
C ARG A 111 7.49 8.78 -7.54
N VAL A 112 6.49 7.93 -7.34
CA VAL A 112 5.30 8.29 -6.57
C VAL A 112 5.64 8.31 -5.08
N THR A 113 5.63 9.49 -4.46
CA THR A 113 5.94 9.66 -3.03
C THR A 113 4.73 9.43 -2.11
N ASN A 114 3.52 9.60 -2.65
CA ASN A 114 2.25 9.59 -1.91
C ASN A 114 1.38 8.35 -2.17
N ALA A 115 1.98 7.17 -2.36
CA ALA A 115 1.24 5.92 -2.51
C ALA A 115 1.06 5.18 -1.18
N TYR A 116 -0.08 4.52 -0.99
CA TYR A 116 -0.34 3.67 0.18
C TYR A 116 -0.76 2.28 -0.27
N TYR A 117 -0.06 1.26 0.24
CA TYR A 117 -0.45 -0.13 0.04
C TYR A 117 -1.46 -0.54 1.11
N LEU A 118 -2.60 -1.03 0.67
CA LEU A 118 -3.52 -1.74 1.57
C LEU A 118 -2.80 -3.03 2.04
N PRO A 119 -2.67 -3.28 3.35
CA PRO A 119 -1.95 -4.46 3.85
C PRO A 119 -2.66 -5.78 3.55
N GLU A 120 -3.99 -5.77 3.46
CA GLU A 120 -4.78 -6.96 3.16
C GLU A 120 -4.65 -7.35 1.69
N VAL A 121 -4.25 -8.61 1.45
CA VAL A 121 -4.10 -9.17 0.11
C VAL A 121 -5.45 -9.66 -0.38
N LEU A 122 -5.91 -9.10 -1.51
CA LEU A 122 -7.20 -9.42 -2.11
C LEU A 122 -7.27 -10.86 -2.63
N ASN A 123 -6.20 -11.32 -3.28
CA ASN A 123 -6.12 -12.66 -3.84
C ASN A 123 -4.68 -13.15 -3.81
N PRO A 124 -4.35 -14.19 -3.01
CA PRO A 124 -3.02 -14.77 -3.00
C PRO A 124 -2.81 -15.59 -4.27
N VAL A 125 -2.39 -14.92 -5.35
CA VAL A 125 -2.07 -15.58 -6.62
C VAL A 125 -0.72 -16.27 -6.50
N GLN A 126 -0.65 -17.49 -7.01
CA GLN A 126 0.61 -18.19 -7.21
C GLN A 126 0.95 -18.16 -8.69
N MET A 127 2.17 -17.78 -9.03
CA MET A 127 2.68 -17.90 -10.39
C MET A 127 3.02 -19.36 -10.68
N GLY A 128 2.59 -19.84 -11.85
CA GLY A 128 2.78 -21.23 -12.27
C GLY A 128 3.23 -21.32 -13.72
N TRP A 129 3.91 -22.42 -14.03
CA TRP A 129 4.31 -22.75 -15.38
C TRP A 129 3.30 -23.69 -16.02
N TYR A 130 2.81 -23.32 -17.21
CA TYR A 130 1.85 -24.11 -17.96
C TYR A 130 2.56 -24.93 -19.04
N PHE A 131 2.28 -26.24 -19.06
CA PHE A 131 2.82 -27.17 -20.05
C PHE A 131 1.69 -27.79 -20.88
N PRO A 132 1.92 -28.09 -22.17
CA PRO A 132 1.00 -28.91 -22.95
C PRO A 132 0.71 -30.24 -22.25
N ARG A 133 -0.52 -30.73 -22.38
CA ARG A 133 -0.91 -32.04 -21.82
C ARG A 133 0.04 -33.14 -22.30
N HIS A 134 0.40 -34.04 -21.39
CA HIS A 134 1.31 -35.17 -21.62
C HIS A 134 2.75 -34.81 -22.01
N THR A 135 3.20 -33.60 -21.66
CA THR A 135 4.61 -33.20 -21.85
C THR A 135 5.52 -34.09 -20.97
N PRO A 136 6.54 -34.77 -21.54
CA PRO A 136 7.39 -35.68 -20.79
C PRO A 136 8.36 -34.95 -19.85
N TRP A 137 8.48 -33.62 -19.94
CA TRP A 137 9.45 -32.83 -19.17
C TRP A 137 8.89 -32.30 -17.85
N LYS A 138 7.57 -32.35 -17.64
CA LYS A 138 6.92 -31.71 -16.49
C LYS A 138 7.54 -32.16 -15.16
N TYR A 139 7.70 -33.48 -14.97
CA TYR A 139 8.23 -34.03 -13.72
C TYR A 139 9.67 -33.58 -13.43
N LYS A 140 10.51 -33.44 -14.47
CA LYS A 140 11.88 -32.94 -14.31
C LYS A 140 11.86 -31.47 -13.93
N PHE A 141 11.03 -30.68 -14.61
CA PHE A 141 10.90 -29.25 -14.34
C PHE A 141 10.39 -29.00 -12.92
N ASP A 142 9.32 -29.69 -12.50
CA ASP A 142 8.76 -29.60 -11.14
C ASP A 142 9.84 -29.90 -10.08
N HIS A 143 10.66 -30.95 -10.29
CA HIS A 143 11.74 -31.31 -9.38
C HIS A 143 12.75 -30.17 -9.21
N TYR A 144 13.23 -29.59 -10.30
CA TYR A 144 14.22 -28.50 -10.22
C TYR A 144 13.63 -27.21 -9.65
N ILE A 145 12.37 -26.88 -9.95
CA ILE A 145 11.69 -25.73 -9.35
C ILE A 145 11.52 -25.91 -7.83
N SER A 146 11.21 -27.13 -7.37
CA SER A 146 11.17 -27.44 -5.93
C SER A 146 12.53 -27.19 -5.30
N LEU A 147 13.61 -27.71 -5.91
CA LEU A 147 14.97 -27.49 -5.42
C LEU A 147 15.35 -26.00 -5.37
N PHE A 148 15.01 -25.20 -6.38
CA PHE A 148 15.26 -23.76 -6.36
C PHE A 148 14.48 -23.04 -5.26
N THR A 149 13.26 -23.49 -4.98
CA THR A 149 12.45 -22.93 -3.89
C THR A 149 13.00 -23.33 -2.53
N GLU A 150 13.34 -24.61 -2.33
CA GLU A 150 13.88 -25.17 -1.09
C GLU A 150 15.25 -24.57 -0.73
N THR A 151 16.09 -24.30 -1.73
CA THR A 151 17.38 -23.62 -1.53
C THR A 151 17.26 -22.11 -1.35
N GLY A 152 16.05 -21.55 -1.51
CA GLY A 152 15.80 -20.10 -1.38
C GLY A 152 16.31 -19.27 -2.56
N LEU A 153 16.72 -19.90 -3.68
CA LEU A 153 17.23 -19.20 -4.86
C LEU A 153 16.16 -18.30 -5.49
N THR A 154 14.90 -18.72 -5.47
CA THR A 154 13.78 -17.91 -5.98
C THR A 154 13.60 -16.62 -5.19
N LEU A 155 13.68 -16.69 -3.85
CA LEU A 155 13.63 -15.52 -2.97
C LEU A 155 14.84 -14.61 -3.16
N TYR A 156 16.03 -15.19 -3.29
CA TYR A 156 17.27 -14.44 -3.54
C TYR A 156 17.20 -13.67 -4.86
N TRP A 157 16.84 -14.32 -5.96
CA TRP A 157 16.74 -13.67 -7.26
C TRP A 157 15.62 -12.61 -7.30
N ASN A 158 14.49 -12.86 -6.65
CA ASN A 158 13.43 -11.86 -6.55
C ASN A 158 13.95 -10.60 -5.84
N LYS A 159 14.58 -10.75 -4.68
CA LYS A 159 15.17 -9.64 -3.93
C LYS A 159 16.25 -8.91 -4.73
N GLU A 160 17.14 -9.65 -5.39
CA GLU A 160 18.22 -9.04 -6.18
C GLU A 160 17.67 -8.27 -7.37
N THR A 161 16.69 -8.84 -8.09
CA THR A 161 16.04 -8.16 -9.24
C THR A 161 15.38 -6.86 -8.81
N VAL A 162 14.66 -6.86 -7.68
CA VAL A 162 14.03 -5.63 -7.14
C VAL A 162 15.10 -4.60 -6.76
N ASN A 163 16.17 -5.02 -6.07
CA ASN A 163 17.26 -4.12 -5.69
C ASN A 163 17.98 -3.53 -6.91
N GLU A 164 18.28 -4.33 -7.92
CA GLU A 164 18.91 -3.88 -9.16
C GLU A 164 18.01 -2.89 -9.91
N TYR A 165 16.71 -3.16 -9.97
CA TYR A 165 15.73 -2.27 -10.58
C TYR A 165 15.66 -0.91 -9.87
N GLU A 166 15.59 -0.90 -8.53
CA GLU A 166 15.61 0.33 -7.73
C GLU A 166 16.90 1.14 -7.92
N LYS A 167 18.06 0.45 -7.90
CA LYS A 167 19.36 1.07 -8.14
C LYS A 167 19.45 1.68 -9.54
N GLY A 168 18.97 0.98 -10.56
CA GLY A 168 18.97 1.48 -11.94
C GLY A 168 18.17 2.77 -12.12
N LEU A 169 17.18 3.01 -11.26
CA LEU A 169 16.34 4.21 -11.29
C LEU A 169 16.81 5.31 -10.33
N ASN A 170 17.94 5.11 -9.63
CA ASN A 170 18.41 5.95 -8.53
C ASN A 170 17.32 6.21 -7.48
N TYR A 171 16.47 5.23 -7.24
CA TYR A 171 15.41 5.36 -6.25
C TYR A 171 16.01 5.22 -4.85
N THR A 172 16.12 6.34 -4.15
CA THR A 172 16.39 6.37 -2.71
C THR A 172 15.07 6.43 -1.96
N ASN A 173 14.95 5.63 -0.89
CA ASN A 173 13.74 5.55 -0.06
C ASN A 173 13.64 6.83 0.81
N GLU A 174 13.41 7.98 0.18
CA GLU A 174 13.33 9.32 0.82
C GLU A 174 12.21 9.39 1.87
N ARG A 175 11.23 8.49 1.80
CA ARG A 175 10.12 8.36 2.76
C ARG A 175 10.57 8.12 4.19
N VAL A 176 11.62 7.33 4.41
CA VAL A 176 12.16 7.08 5.77
C VAL A 176 12.86 8.35 6.32
N GLN A 177 13.31 9.25 5.44
CA GLN A 177 13.87 10.54 5.84
C GLN A 177 12.80 11.60 6.09
N GLU A 178 11.74 11.67 5.27
CA GLU A 178 10.64 12.63 5.46
C GLU A 178 9.75 12.29 6.67
N GLU A 179 9.49 11.01 6.96
CA GLU A 179 8.70 10.59 8.13
C GLU A 179 9.38 10.98 9.46
N ASN A 180 10.70 11.21 9.43
CA ASN A 180 11.49 11.72 10.56
C ASN A 180 11.68 13.26 10.54
N SER A 181 11.21 13.95 9.50
CA SER A 181 11.28 15.41 9.42
C SER A 181 10.06 16.02 10.12
N LEU A 182 10.29 16.77 11.19
CA LEU A 182 9.23 17.46 11.92
C LEU A 182 8.55 18.47 10.99
N ARG A 183 7.23 18.37 10.81
CA ARG A 183 6.48 19.32 9.99
C ARG A 183 6.58 20.72 10.62
N PRO A 184 6.76 21.80 9.84
CA PRO A 184 6.67 23.15 10.37
C PRO A 184 5.23 23.44 10.83
N LEU A 185 5.10 24.16 11.95
CA LEU A 185 3.80 24.61 12.48
C LEU A 185 3.05 25.42 11.42
N SER A 186 1.79 25.06 11.18
CA SER A 186 0.91 25.73 10.23
C SER A 186 -0.16 26.55 10.97
N LEU A 187 -0.75 27.55 10.31
CA LEU A 187 -1.86 28.32 10.91
C LEU A 187 -3.09 27.45 11.24
N GLN A 188 -3.22 26.29 10.58
CA GLN A 188 -4.30 25.34 10.84
C GLN A 188 -4.16 24.64 12.20
N ASP A 189 -2.97 24.67 12.82
CA ASP A 189 -2.73 24.10 14.15
C ASP A 189 -3.23 24.99 15.30
N PHE A 190 -3.62 26.23 14.98
CA PHE A 190 -4.04 27.25 15.96
C PHE A 190 -5.53 27.62 15.86
N LEU A 191 -6.28 26.99 14.94
CA LEU A 191 -7.70 27.21 14.69
C LEU A 191 -8.52 26.00 15.17
#